data_AF-A0A349HX70-F1
#
_entry.id   AF-A0A349HX70-F1
#
_cell.length_a   1.000
_cell.length_b   1.000
_cell.length_c   1.000
_cell.angle_alpha   90.00
_cell.angle_beta   90.00
_cell.angle_gamma   90.00
#
_symmetry.space_group_name_H-M   'P 1'
#
loop_
_entity.id
_entity.type
_entity.pdbx_description
1 polymer ?
#
loop_
_entity_poly.entity_id
_entity_poly.type
_entity_poly.pdbx_seq_one_letter_code
_entity_poly.pdbx_strand_id
1 'polypeptide(L)'
;LGKDVKDVLGFEKDTVIDVAPTANRGDQMSVIGVARELSSLFNTPLKFNPVECTKDLTTDKFKVEIKDKDVCKYYSIALLKNIKIKSSPDWMQKRL
;
A
#
# COMPACT_ATOMS: atom_id res chain seq x y z
N LEU A 1 31.33 17.26 -16.70
CA LEU A 1 30.70 17.40 -18.03
C LEU A 1 30.66 16.01 -18.67
N GLY A 2 29.52 15.59 -19.21
CA GLY A 2 29.34 14.24 -19.79
C GLY A 2 28.56 13.21 -18.96
N LYS A 3 28.02 13.60 -17.78
CA LYS A 3 27.02 12.77 -17.07
C LYS A 3 25.66 12.94 -17.74
N ASP A 4 24.86 11.87 -17.75
CA ASP A 4 23.47 11.94 -18.23
C ASP A 4 22.70 12.99 -17.42
N VAL A 5 21.90 13.80 -18.10
CA VAL A 5 21.10 14.87 -17.48
C VAL A 5 20.19 14.30 -16.38
N LYS A 6 19.73 13.05 -16.54
CA LYS A 6 18.88 12.36 -15.56
C LYS A 6 19.62 12.09 -14.25
N ASP A 7 20.89 11.70 -14.33
CA ASP A 7 21.73 11.42 -13.16
C ASP A 7 22.09 12.71 -12.41
N VAL A 8 22.17 13.83 -13.12
CA VAL A 8 22.49 15.14 -12.54
C VAL A 8 21.26 15.77 -11.87
N LEU A 9 20.08 15.57 -12.44
CA LEU A 9 18.82 16.12 -11.94
C LEU A 9 18.13 15.21 -10.90
N GLY A 10 18.73 14.06 -10.57
CA GLY A 10 18.21 13.13 -9.56
C GLY A 10 16.95 12.40 -10.01
N PHE A 11 16.71 12.27 -11.32
CA PHE A 11 15.63 11.47 -11.86
C PHE A 11 16.00 9.99 -11.73
N GLU A 12 15.36 9.29 -10.80
CA GLU A 12 15.44 7.83 -10.76
C GLU A 12 14.85 7.23 -12.04
N LYS A 13 15.54 6.25 -12.61
CA LYS A 13 15.01 5.48 -13.75
C LYS A 13 13.92 4.57 -13.23
N ASP A 14 12.68 5.05 -13.28
CA ASP A 14 11.50 4.26 -12.97
C ASP A 14 10.72 3.92 -14.24
N THR A 15 9.98 2.81 -14.21
CA THR A 15 9.10 2.37 -15.30
C THR A 15 7.71 2.16 -14.73
N VAL A 16 6.76 2.95 -15.21
CA VAL A 16 5.34 2.81 -14.84
C VAL A 16 4.67 1.86 -15.81
N ILE A 17 4.14 0.76 -15.28
CA ILE A 17 3.33 -0.20 -16.04
C ILE A 17 1.88 0.09 -15.70
N ASP A 18 1.11 0.56 -16.69
CA ASP A 18 -0.33 0.69 -16.57
C ASP A 18 -0.99 -0.66 -16.89
N VAL A 19 -1.81 -1.14 -15.97
CA VAL A 19 -2.46 -2.45 -16.03
C VAL A 19 -3.96 -2.22 -15.91
N ALA A 20 -4.73 -2.86 -16.79
CA ALA A 20 -6.20 -2.84 -16.73
C ALA A 20 -6.73 -4.25 -16.42
N PRO A 21 -6.73 -4.70 -15.15
CA PRO A 21 -7.31 -5.99 -14.81
C PRO A 21 -8.80 -6.02 -15.12
N THR A 22 -9.27 -7.14 -15.66
CA THR A 22 -10.69 -7.40 -15.91
C THR A 22 -11.45 -7.65 -14.61
N ALA A 23 -12.78 -7.57 -14.63
CA ALA A 23 -13.63 -7.64 -13.42
C ALA A 23 -13.43 -8.90 -12.55
N ASN A 24 -12.99 -10.01 -13.16
CA ASN A 24 -12.67 -11.25 -12.46
C ASN A 24 -11.31 -11.27 -11.75
N ARG A 25 -10.44 -10.26 -11.96
CA ARG A 25 -9.08 -10.17 -11.42
C ARG A 25 -8.92 -9.01 -10.41
N GLY A 26 -9.90 -8.85 -9.52
CA GLY A 26 -9.85 -7.84 -8.46
C GLY A 26 -8.63 -7.99 -7.53
N ASP A 27 -8.06 -9.20 -7.44
CA ASP A 27 -6.81 -9.47 -6.73
C ASP A 27 -5.63 -8.64 -7.26
N GLN A 28 -5.62 -8.31 -8.56
CA GLN A 28 -4.54 -7.58 -9.22
C GLN A 28 -4.66 -6.04 -9.08
N MET A 29 -5.65 -5.52 -8.36
CA MET A 29 -5.82 -4.08 -8.10
C MET A 29 -4.87 -3.53 -7.02
N SER A 30 -3.79 -4.26 -6.72
CA SER A 30 -2.78 -3.86 -5.74
C SER A 30 -1.41 -4.35 -6.18
N VAL A 31 -0.36 -3.63 -5.75
CA VAL A 31 1.04 -4.02 -6.03
C VAL A 31 1.33 -5.44 -5.54
N ILE A 32 0.79 -5.83 -4.38
CA ILE A 32 0.97 -7.19 -3.86
C ILE A 32 0.24 -8.25 -4.69
N GLY A 33 -0.93 -7.92 -5.22
CA GLY A 33 -1.68 -8.78 -6.14
C GLY A 33 -0.90 -9.09 -7.40
N VAL A 34 -0.42 -8.04 -8.06
CA VAL A 34 0.43 -8.17 -9.26
C VAL A 34 1.73 -8.92 -8.94
N ALA A 35 2.40 -8.58 -7.83
CA ALA A 35 3.62 -9.28 -7.42
C ALA A 35 3.38 -10.78 -7.13
N ARG A 36 2.21 -11.14 -6.57
CA ARG A 36 1.83 -12.54 -6.34
C ARG A 36 1.62 -13.29 -7.65
N GLU A 37 0.99 -12.66 -8.65
CA GLU A 37 0.87 -13.25 -9.99
C GLU A 37 2.24 -13.51 -10.61
N LEU A 38 3.11 -12.50 -10.63
CA LEU A 38 4.47 -12.60 -11.19
C LEU A 38 5.29 -13.67 -10.44
N SER A 39 5.16 -13.74 -9.12
CA SER A 39 5.81 -14.77 -8.30
C SER A 39 5.45 -16.18 -8.78
N SER A 40 4.18 -16.43 -9.09
CA SER A 40 3.73 -17.71 -9.63
C SER A 40 4.21 -17.95 -11.07
N LEU A 41 4.17 -16.93 -11.93
CA LEU A 41 4.55 -17.04 -13.34
C LEU A 41 6.05 -17.32 -13.52
N PHE A 42 6.89 -16.65 -12.75
CA PHE A 42 8.35 -16.75 -12.85
C PHE A 42 8.95 -17.79 -11.89
N ASN A 43 8.13 -18.48 -11.10
CA ASN A 43 8.57 -19.43 -10.07
C ASN A 43 9.60 -18.81 -9.10
N THR A 44 9.35 -17.57 -8.68
CA THR A 44 10.22 -16.83 -7.75
C THR A 44 9.48 -16.57 -6.44
N PRO A 45 10.10 -16.74 -5.25
CA PRO A 45 9.44 -16.48 -3.98
C PRO A 45 8.94 -15.03 -3.86
N LEU A 46 7.67 -14.87 -3.46
CA LEU A 46 7.12 -13.55 -3.13
C LEU A 46 7.79 -13.00 -1.87
N LYS A 47 8.50 -11.88 -2.00
CA LYS A 47 9.04 -11.13 -0.86
C LYS A 47 7.97 -10.20 -0.30
N PHE A 48 7.33 -10.62 0.77
CA PHE A 48 6.32 -9.81 1.45
C PHE A 48 6.56 -9.78 2.96
N ASN A 49 6.76 -8.58 3.49
CA ASN A 49 6.92 -8.34 4.92
C ASN A 49 5.68 -7.57 5.39
N PRO A 50 4.66 -8.25 5.96
CA PRO A 50 3.52 -7.57 6.54
C PRO A 50 3.99 -6.68 7.69
N VAL A 51 3.39 -5.50 7.82
CA VAL A 51 3.64 -4.61 8.95
C VAL A 51 3.08 -5.27 10.21
N GLU A 52 3.86 -5.29 11.29
CA GLU A 52 3.37 -5.76 12.58
C GLU A 52 2.31 -4.79 13.13
N CYS A 53 1.21 -5.34 13.62
CA CYS A 53 0.20 -4.54 14.29
C CYS A 53 0.75 -3.91 15.56
N THR A 54 0.26 -2.71 15.89
CA THR A 54 0.48 -2.13 17.22
C THR A 54 -0.04 -3.07 18.30
N LYS A 55 0.68 -3.16 19.42
CA LYS A 55 0.28 -3.98 20.57
C LYS A 55 -0.77 -3.30 21.44
N ASP A 56 -0.85 -1.97 21.38
CA ASP A 56 -1.86 -1.21 22.10
C ASP A 56 -3.15 -1.17 21.28
N LEU A 57 -4.17 -1.85 21.80
CA LEU A 57 -5.52 -1.95 21.22
C LEU A 57 -6.52 -1.05 21.96
N THR A 58 -6.05 -0.13 22.80
CA THR A 58 -6.95 0.77 23.54
C THR A 58 -7.76 1.64 22.58
N THR A 59 -9.06 1.76 22.88
CA THR A 59 -9.99 2.55 22.08
C THR A 59 -10.52 3.78 22.82
N ASP A 60 -10.07 4.07 24.03
CA ASP A 60 -10.56 5.18 24.87
C ASP A 60 -12.10 5.25 24.96
N LYS A 61 -12.77 4.09 25.09
CA LYS A 61 -14.24 3.97 25.11
C LYS A 61 -14.93 4.35 23.80
N PHE A 62 -14.19 4.55 22.70
CA PHE A 62 -14.78 4.70 21.39
C PHE A 62 -15.50 3.40 21.00
N LYS A 63 -16.77 3.52 20.63
CA LYS A 63 -17.63 2.38 20.25
C LYS A 63 -17.93 2.47 18.77
N VAL A 64 -17.87 1.33 18.10
CA VAL A 64 -18.27 1.17 16.70
C VAL A 64 -19.38 0.14 16.66
N GLU A 65 -20.42 0.45 15.88
CA GLU A 65 -21.55 -0.44 15.65
C GLU A 65 -21.76 -0.56 14.14
N ILE A 66 -21.84 -1.80 13.66
CA ILE A 66 -22.29 -2.10 12.31
C ILE A 66 -23.81 -2.16 12.34
N LYS A 67 -24.47 -1.11 11.83
CA LYS A 67 -25.93 -0.97 11.81
C LYS A 67 -26.60 -1.93 10.83
N ASP A 68 -25.97 -2.19 9.70
CA ASP A 68 -26.43 -3.12 8.66
C ASP A 68 -25.35 -4.16 8.39
N LYS A 69 -25.56 -5.37 8.89
CA LYS A 69 -24.63 -6.48 8.77
C LYS A 69 -24.73 -7.19 7.42
N ASP A 70 -25.72 -6.89 6.60
CA ASP A 70 -25.86 -7.47 5.27
C ASP A 70 -25.01 -6.71 4.25
N VAL A 71 -24.96 -5.39 4.38
CA VAL A 71 -24.13 -4.53 3.52
C VAL A 71 -22.67 -4.48 4.00
N CYS A 72 -22.42 -4.42 5.31
CA CYS A 72 -21.08 -4.31 5.88
C CYS A 72 -20.77 -5.52 6.78
N LYS A 73 -19.94 -6.45 6.28
CA LYS A 73 -19.56 -7.65 7.04
C LYS A 73 -18.44 -7.40 8.04
N TYR A 74 -17.61 -6.38 7.82
CA TYR A 74 -16.44 -6.10 8.64
C TYR A 74 -16.12 -4.60 8.67
N TYR A 75 -15.83 -4.08 9.87
CA TYR A 75 -15.32 -2.73 10.08
C TYR A 75 -14.37 -2.74 11.27
N SER A 76 -13.19 -2.15 11.13
CA SER A 76 -12.20 -2.03 12.19
C SER A 76 -11.76 -0.59 12.37
N ILE A 77 -11.28 -0.27 13.58
CA ILE A 77 -10.73 1.04 13.91
C ILE A 77 -9.43 0.88 14.68
N ALA A 78 -8.57 1.88 14.55
CA ALA A 78 -7.39 2.06 15.39
C ALA A 78 -7.35 3.52 15.86
N LEU A 79 -7.01 3.73 17.13
CA LEU A 79 -6.89 5.06 17.71
C LEU A 79 -5.42 5.49 17.72
N LEU A 80 -5.11 6.54 16.96
CA LEU A 80 -3.78 7.15 16.95
C LEU A 80 -3.84 8.52 17.64
N LYS A 81 -3.00 8.72 18.66
CA LYS A 81 -2.91 9.97 19.43
C LYS A 81 -1.61 10.70 19.13
N ASN A 82 -1.57 12.00 19.42
CA ASN A 82 -0.37 12.83 19.31
C ASN A 82 0.26 12.85 17.90
N ILE A 83 -0.59 12.77 16.87
CA ILE A 83 -0.14 12.86 15.48
C ILE A 83 0.25 14.30 15.14
N LYS A 84 1.43 14.48 14.54
CA LYS A 84 1.84 15.76 13.97
C LYS A 84 1.70 15.71 12.45
N ILE A 85 0.86 16.59 11.91
CA ILE A 85 0.65 16.71 10.47
C ILE A 85 1.90 17.31 9.83
N LYS A 86 2.46 16.61 8.84
CA LYS A 86 3.63 17.00 8.04
C LYS A 86 3.54 16.35 6.66
N SER A 87 4.36 16.82 5.72
CA SER A 87 4.55 16.16 4.43
C SER A 87 5.05 14.73 4.61
N SER A 88 4.57 13.83 3.77
CA SER A 88 5.06 12.45 3.68
C SER A 88 6.53 12.43 3.27
N PRO A 89 7.29 11.38 3.61
CA PRO A 89 8.66 11.23 3.10
C PRO A 89 8.70 11.19 1.57
N ASP A 90 9.78 11.68 0.97
CA ASP A 90 9.91 11.82 -0.50
C ASP A 90 9.67 10.51 -1.27
N TRP A 91 10.15 9.38 -0.74
CA TRP A 91 9.95 8.07 -1.37
C TRP A 91 8.48 7.66 -1.48
N MET A 92 7.64 8.10 -0.53
CA MET A 92 6.20 7.83 -0.54
C MET A 92 5.49 8.78 -1.50
N GLN A 93 5.89 10.06 -1.49
CA GLN A 93 5.36 11.06 -2.42
C GLN A 93 5.62 10.67 -3.88
N LYS A 94 6.80 10.11 -4.19
CA LYS A 94 7.15 9.63 -5.54
C LYS A 94 6.31 8.42 -6.01
N ARG A 95 5.71 7.65 -5.09
CA ARG A 95 4.97 6.41 -5.40
C ARG A 95 3.46 6.60 -5.56
N LEU A 96 2.91 7.69 -5.05
CA LEU A 96 1.48 8.03 -5.08
C LEU A 96 1.19 8.95 -6.26
#